data_AF-A0A0Q7N0Y4-F1
#
_entry.id   AF-A0A0Q7N0Y4-F1
#
_cell.length_a   1.000
_cell.length_b   1.000
_cell.length_c   1.000
_cell.angle_alpha   90.00
_cell.angle_beta   90.00
_cell.angle_gamma   90.00
#
_symmetry.space_group_name_H-M   'P 1'
#
loop_
_entity.id
_entity.type
_entity.pdbx_description
1 polymer ?
#
loop_
_entity_poly.entity_id
_entity_poly.type
_entity_poly.pdbx_seq_one_letter_code
_entity_poly.pdbx_strand_id
1 'polypeptide(L)'
;MTGRVTGRCHCGEVQVSVISAPAEVTECHCSICRRYAPLWAYYQTGDVQLSGPTDIYRWGRQHIDFHRCHQCGCVMAWMPRGDYPECGINARMLDGFDLRAITLIVEEDSSV
;
A
#
# COMPACT_ATOMS: atom_id res chain seq x y z
N MET A 1 -11.50 -3.15 -19.81
CA MET A 1 -12.00 -4.10 -18.81
C MET A 1 -11.55 -3.61 -17.44
N THR A 2 -12.30 -2.69 -16.85
CA THR A 2 -12.04 -2.13 -15.51
C THR A 2 -12.66 -3.06 -14.47
N GLY A 3 -11.96 -4.16 -14.19
CA GLY A 3 -12.31 -5.05 -13.10
C GLY A 3 -11.70 -4.52 -11.81
N ARG A 4 -12.55 -4.28 -10.81
CA ARG A 4 -12.09 -3.97 -9.45
C ARG A 4 -11.17 -5.10 -8.98
N VAL A 5 -9.99 -4.76 -8.45
CA VAL A 5 -9.03 -5.74 -7.94
C VAL A 5 -9.15 -5.79 -6.42
N THR A 6 -9.05 -6.99 -5.87
CA THR A 6 -9.09 -7.24 -4.44
C THR A 6 -7.74 -7.72 -3.93
N GLY A 7 -7.57 -7.67 -2.62
CA GLY A 7 -6.43 -8.20 -1.94
C GLY A 7 -6.73 -8.39 -0.46
N ARG A 8 -5.84 -9.08 0.24
CA ARG A 8 -5.97 -9.34 1.66
C ARG A 8 -4.62 -9.51 2.34
N CYS A 9 -4.61 -9.25 3.64
CA CYS A 9 -3.46 -9.62 4.47
C CYS A 9 -3.30 -11.14 4.54
N HIS A 10 -2.19 -11.60 5.11
CA HIS A 10 -1.89 -13.03 5.22
C HIS A 10 -2.97 -13.83 5.96
N CYS A 11 -3.53 -13.31 7.06
CA CYS A 11 -4.60 -13.99 7.81
C CYS A 11 -6.00 -13.79 7.21
N GLY A 12 -6.17 -12.89 6.23
CA GLY A 12 -7.44 -12.62 5.56
C GLY A 12 -8.39 -11.65 6.28
N GLU A 13 -8.09 -11.20 7.50
CA GLU A 13 -8.97 -10.29 8.27
C GLU A 13 -9.04 -8.88 7.69
N VAL A 14 -7.97 -8.41 7.07
CA VAL A 14 -7.91 -7.09 6.43
C VAL A 14 -7.97 -7.29 4.93
N GLN A 15 -8.92 -6.64 4.29
CA GLN A 15 -9.15 -6.70 2.86
C GLN A 15 -8.97 -5.32 2.25
N VAL A 16 -8.48 -5.29 1.02
CA VAL A 16 -8.34 -4.08 0.21
C VAL A 16 -9.01 -4.29 -1.13
N SER A 17 -9.61 -3.24 -1.66
CA SER A 17 -10.14 -3.23 -3.01
C SER A 17 -9.82 -1.91 -3.70
N VAL A 18 -9.36 -2.01 -4.95
CA VAL A 18 -8.92 -0.88 -5.79
C VAL A 18 -9.60 -0.96 -7.16
N ILE A 19 -9.70 0.18 -7.85
CA ILE A 19 -10.46 0.28 -9.12
C ILE A 19 -9.86 -0.50 -10.30
N SER A 20 -8.56 -0.83 -10.24
CA SER A 20 -7.85 -1.55 -11.30
C SER A 20 -6.55 -2.15 -10.78
N ALA A 21 -5.99 -3.11 -11.52
CA ALA A 21 -4.64 -3.60 -11.27
C ALA A 21 -3.61 -2.48 -11.50
N PRO A 22 -2.53 -2.41 -10.73
CA PRO A 22 -1.47 -1.43 -10.95
C PRO A 22 -0.66 -1.79 -12.20
N ALA A 23 -0.30 -0.79 -12.99
CA ALA A 23 0.62 -0.94 -14.12
C ALA A 23 2.10 -0.79 -13.70
N GLU A 24 2.32 -0.11 -12.57
CA GLU A 24 3.63 0.11 -11.98
C GLU A 24 3.55 0.08 -10.46
N VAL A 25 4.68 -0.24 -9.83
CA VAL A 25 4.83 -0.20 -8.37
C VAL A 25 6.15 0.45 -8.02
N THR A 26 6.17 1.13 -6.88
CA THR A 26 7.34 1.80 -6.35
C THR A 26 7.97 1.01 -5.20
N GLU A 27 9.26 0.69 -5.36
CA GLU A 27 10.12 0.24 -4.28
C GLU A 27 10.83 1.46 -3.67
N CYS A 28 10.27 1.97 -2.58
CA CYS A 28 10.82 3.10 -1.86
C CYS A 28 11.91 2.65 -0.88
N HIS A 29 13.04 3.37 -0.87
CA HIS A 29 14.15 3.09 0.05
C HIS A 29 14.24 4.04 1.25
N CYS A 30 13.16 4.72 1.64
CA CYS A 30 13.16 5.44 2.92
C CYS A 30 13.39 4.50 4.11
N SER A 31 13.75 5.08 5.27
CA SER A 31 14.13 4.29 6.45
C SER A 31 13.06 3.26 6.87
N ILE A 32 11.77 3.59 6.76
CA ILE A 32 10.69 2.67 7.09
C ILE A 32 10.37 1.68 5.96
N CYS A 33 10.36 2.12 4.70
CA CYS A 33 10.05 1.24 3.55
C CYS A 33 11.12 0.17 3.34
N ARG A 34 12.40 0.46 3.61
CA ARG A 34 13.47 -0.57 3.64
C ARG A 34 13.20 -1.69 4.64
N ARG A 35 12.46 -1.43 5.72
CA ARG A 35 12.13 -2.42 6.76
C ARG A 35 10.83 -3.17 6.47
N TYR A 36 9.84 -2.48 5.92
CA TYR A 36 8.56 -3.08 5.54
C TYR A 36 8.62 -3.83 4.21
N ALA A 37 9.59 -3.51 3.34
CA ALA A 37 9.72 -4.02 1.98
C ALA A 37 8.41 -4.03 1.14
N PRO A 38 7.58 -2.96 1.22
CA PRO A 38 6.37 -2.87 0.42
C PRO A 38 6.71 -2.61 -1.05
N LEU A 39 5.78 -2.95 -1.93
CA LEU A 39 5.77 -2.43 -3.29
C LEU A 39 4.53 -1.56 -3.43
N TRP A 40 4.71 -0.24 -3.50
CA TRP A 40 3.59 0.70 -3.46
C TRP A 40 2.96 0.86 -4.82
N ALA A 41 1.69 0.51 -4.92
CA ALA A 41 0.81 0.92 -6.01
C ALA A 41 0.03 2.15 -5.56
N TYR A 42 0.13 3.25 -6.30
CA TYR A 42 -0.52 4.51 -5.94
C TYR A 42 -1.91 4.63 -6.55
N TYR A 43 -2.85 5.16 -5.77
CA TYR A 43 -4.24 5.38 -6.17
C TYR A 43 -4.77 6.65 -5.52
N GLN A 44 -5.84 7.22 -6.09
CA GLN A 44 -6.63 8.22 -5.39
C GLN A 44 -7.27 7.58 -4.15
N THR A 45 -7.26 8.28 -3.02
CA THR A 45 -7.79 7.76 -1.74
C THR A 45 -9.26 7.36 -1.87
N GLY A 46 -10.05 8.09 -2.67
CA GLY A 46 -11.46 7.76 -2.94
C GLY A 46 -11.69 6.49 -3.77
N ASP A 47 -10.66 6.00 -4.46
CA ASP A 47 -10.70 4.79 -5.30
C ASP A 47 -10.27 3.52 -4.54
N VAL A 48 -9.91 3.66 -3.26
CA VAL A 48 -9.48 2.57 -2.40
C VAL A 48 -10.49 2.31 -1.31
N GLN A 49 -10.85 1.05 -1.12
CA GLN A 49 -11.55 0.57 0.06
C GLN A 49 -10.63 -0.34 0.86
N LEU A 50 -10.35 0.03 2.11
CA LEU A 50 -9.70 -0.83 3.10
C LEU A 50 -10.72 -1.19 4.18
N SER A 51 -10.78 -2.46 4.59
CA SER A 51 -11.69 -2.94 5.63
C SER A 51 -11.02 -3.97 6.53
N GLY A 52 -11.49 -4.08 7.77
CA GLY A 52 -10.93 -4.97 8.79
C GLY A 52 -10.05 -4.24 9.82
N PRO A 53 -9.61 -4.96 10.88
CA PRO A 53 -8.87 -4.37 11.99
C PRO A 53 -7.42 -4.05 11.62
N THR A 54 -7.06 -2.77 11.71
CA THR A 54 -5.67 -2.31 11.47
C THR A 54 -5.11 -1.53 12.66
N ASP A 55 -3.84 -1.74 12.94
CA ASP A 55 -3.04 -0.81 13.75
C ASP A 55 -2.44 0.25 12.83
N ILE A 56 -2.25 1.46 13.36
CA ILE A 56 -1.67 2.58 12.62
C ILE A 56 -0.30 2.94 13.18
N TYR A 57 0.72 2.95 12.32
CA TYR A 57 2.03 3.55 12.63
C TYR A 57 2.22 4.85 11.83
N ARG A 58 2.54 5.94 12.54
CA ARG A 58 2.68 7.27 11.94
C ARG A 58 4.12 7.60 11.61
N TRP A 59 4.36 8.14 10.42
CA TRP A 59 5.70 8.48 9.94
C TRP A 59 5.70 9.76 9.09
N GLY A 60 6.88 10.24 8.68
CA GLY A 60 7.03 11.34 7.72
C GLY A 60 6.48 12.66 8.26
N ARG A 61 6.97 13.11 9.42
CA ARG A 61 6.43 14.27 10.16
C ARG A 61 4.92 14.17 10.45
N GLN A 62 4.42 12.94 10.62
CA GLN A 62 3.02 12.61 10.90
C GLN A 62 2.06 12.89 9.73
N HIS A 63 2.55 12.97 8.49
CA HIS A 63 1.70 13.09 7.30
C HIS A 63 1.25 11.75 6.73
N ILE A 64 1.82 10.63 7.19
CA ILE A 64 1.57 9.30 6.65
C ILE A 64 1.14 8.35 7.77
N ASP A 65 -0.01 7.70 7.59
CA ASP A 65 -0.52 6.64 8.44
C ASP A 65 -0.33 5.29 7.72
N PHE A 66 0.60 4.46 8.21
CA PHE A 66 0.76 3.08 7.74
C PHE A 66 -0.25 2.18 8.43
N HIS A 67 -1.16 1.60 7.65
CA HIS A 67 -2.13 0.62 8.10
C HIS A 67 -1.53 -0.78 8.01
N ARG A 68 -1.39 -1.44 9.16
CA ARG A 68 -0.95 -2.83 9.25
C ARG A 68 -2.04 -3.69 9.86
N CYS A 69 -2.17 -4.93 9.41
CA CYS A 69 -3.10 -5.87 10.02
C CYS A 69 -2.75 -6.10 11.49
N HIS A 70 -3.73 -5.95 12.38
CA HIS A 70 -3.55 -6.15 13.82
C HIS A 70 -3.09 -7.59 14.13
N GLN A 71 -3.63 -8.58 13.42
CA GLN A 71 -3.41 -9.99 13.69
C GLN A 71 -2.10 -10.55 13.10
N CYS A 72 -1.78 -10.26 11.84
CA CYS A 72 -0.59 -10.84 11.16
C CYS A 72 0.53 -9.84 10.89
N GLY A 73 0.33 -8.54 11.17
CA GLY A 73 1.35 -7.51 10.99
C GLY A 73 1.62 -7.09 9.54
N CYS A 74 0.99 -7.71 8.53
CA CYS A 74 1.15 -7.31 7.13
C CYS A 74 0.80 -5.83 6.95
N VAL A 75 1.72 -5.08 6.33
CA VAL A 75 1.50 -3.68 5.96
C VAL A 75 0.63 -3.63 4.71
N MET A 76 -0.56 -3.07 4.85
CA MET A 76 -1.61 -3.10 3.82
C MET A 76 -1.57 -1.86 2.94
N ALA A 77 -1.46 -0.70 3.57
CA ALA A 77 -1.52 0.59 2.90
C ALA A 77 -0.76 1.65 3.69
N TRP A 78 -0.44 2.74 3.03
CA TRP A 78 -0.27 4.03 3.68
C TRP A 78 -1.39 4.97 3.22
N MET A 79 -1.94 5.72 4.16
CA MET A 79 -2.96 6.74 3.90
C MET A 79 -2.39 8.11 4.27
N PRO A 80 -2.65 9.15 3.46
CA PRO A 80 -2.24 10.50 3.79
C PRO A 80 -3.04 11.03 4.98
N ARG A 81 -2.45 11.98 5.70
CA ARG A 81 -3.15 12.84 6.65
C ARG A 81 -3.28 14.25 6.08
N GLY A 82 -4.51 14.76 6.08
CA GLY A 82 -4.86 16.03 5.43
C GLY A 82 -5.37 15.80 4.01
N ASP A 83 -5.39 16.86 3.21
CA ASP A 83 -6.04 16.86 1.89
C ASP A 83 -5.13 16.35 0.75
N TYR A 84 -4.14 15.51 1.06
CA TYR A 84 -3.34 14.89 0.01
C TYR A 84 -4.18 13.79 -0.66
N PRO A 85 -4.33 13.81 -1.99
CA PRO A 85 -5.36 13.01 -2.64
C PRO A 85 -4.95 11.54 -2.82
N GLU A 86 -3.65 11.25 -2.81
CA GLU A 86 -3.12 9.93 -3.13
C GLU A 86 -2.76 9.11 -1.90
N CYS A 87 -2.93 7.79 -2.02
CA CYS A 87 -2.53 6.79 -1.05
C CYS A 87 -1.75 5.68 -1.75
N GLY A 88 -1.07 4.82 -0.98
CA GLY A 88 -0.35 3.68 -1.53
C GLY A 88 -0.80 2.37 -0.93
N ILE A 89 -1.09 1.40 -1.81
CA ILE A 89 -1.45 0.04 -1.44
C ILE A 89 -0.23 -0.84 -1.64
N ASN A 90 0.06 -1.69 -0.67
CA ASN A 90 1.11 -2.69 -0.83
C ASN A 90 0.64 -3.73 -1.84
N ALA A 91 1.14 -3.64 -3.07
CA ALA A 91 0.74 -4.48 -4.19
C ALA A 91 0.94 -5.98 -3.91
N ARG A 92 1.87 -6.32 -3.00
CA ARG A 92 2.07 -7.70 -2.52
C ARG A 92 0.82 -8.31 -1.88
N MET A 93 -0.12 -7.49 -1.42
CA MET A 93 -1.38 -7.92 -0.81
C MET A 93 -2.50 -8.11 -1.83
N LEU A 94 -2.33 -7.66 -3.08
CA LEU A 94 -3.33 -7.81 -4.13
C LEU A 94 -3.35 -9.25 -4.65
N ASP A 95 -4.56 -9.79 -4.83
CA ASP A 95 -4.74 -11.13 -5.35
C ASP A 95 -4.23 -11.21 -6.80
N GLY A 96 -3.41 -12.22 -7.09
CA GLY A 96 -2.85 -12.42 -8.44
C GLY A 96 -1.73 -11.43 -8.82
N PHE A 97 -1.19 -10.68 -7.87
CA PHE A 97 -0.04 -9.81 -8.12
C PHE A 97 1.19 -10.61 -8.61
N ASP A 98 1.71 -10.25 -9.78
CA ASP A 98 2.95 -10.79 -10.34
C ASP A 98 3.93 -9.65 -10.62
N LEU A 99 5.02 -9.62 -9.84
CA LEU A 99 6.10 -8.64 -9.98
C LEU A 99 6.81 -8.73 -11.34
N ARG A 100 6.73 -9.88 -12.04
CA ARG A 100 7.37 -10.05 -13.34
C ARG A 100 6.58 -9.42 -14.48
N ALA A 101 5.30 -9.13 -14.25
CA ALA A 101 4.38 -8.59 -15.23
C ALA A 101 4.14 -7.08 -15.07
N ILE A 102 4.88 -6.41 -14.19
CA ILE A 102 4.64 -5.02 -13.79
C ILE A 102 5.94 -4.20 -13.84
N THR A 103 5.82 -2.90 -14.11
CA THR A 103 6.97 -1.98 -14.06
C THR A 103 7.36 -1.72 -12.61
N LEU A 104 8.64 -1.90 -12.30
CA LEU A 104 9.21 -1.57 -11.00
C LEU A 104 9.94 -0.23 -11.09
N ILE A 105 9.49 0.74 -10.30
CA ILE A 105 10.15 2.03 -10.10
C ILE A 105 10.95 1.92 -8.80
N VAL A 106 12.24 2.18 -8.84
CA VAL A 106 13.08 2.23 -7.64
C VAL A 106 13.26 3.70 -7.26
N GLU A 107 12.77 4.07 -6.09
CA GLU A 107 12.87 5.43 -5.58
C GLU A 107 13.94 5.49 -4.48
N GLU A 108 14.95 6.34 -4.69
CA GLU A 108 15.99 6.59 -3.71
C GLU A 108 15.45 7.39 -2.52
N ASP A 109 16.11 7.28 -1.37
CA ASP A 109 15.67 7.86 -0.11
C ASP A 109 15.59 9.40 -0.17
N SER A 110 14.37 9.93 -0.31
CA SER A 110 14.08 11.38 -0.27
C SER A 110 13.91 11.91 1.17
N SER A 111 14.17 11.09 2.19
CA SER A 111 13.94 11.43 3.60
C SER A 111 15.11 12.15 4.29
N VAL A 112 16.17 12.49 3.54
CA VAL A 112 17.31 13.32 3.99
C VAL A 112 17.13 14.78 3.60
#